data_AF-A0A815YIX7-F1
#
_entry.id   AF-A0A815YIX7-F1
#
_cell.length_a   1.000
_cell.length_b   1.000
_cell.length_c   1.000
_cell.angle_alpha   90.00
_cell.angle_beta   90.00
_cell.angle_gamma   90.00
#
_symmetry.space_group_name_H-M   'P 1'
#
loop_
_entity.id
_entity.type
_entity.pdbx_description
1 polymer ?
#
loop_
_entity_poly.entity_id
_entity_poly.type
_entity_poly.pdbx_seq_one_letter_code
_entity_poly.pdbx_strand_id
1 'polypeptide(L)'
;SKGPIEYSPPNINSNRIALNDILSLESINNLTIRQLKDILIQNFVSTNGCVEKKDLINKVELLYRDHQKQKESNINITNEQSDENLCKICMDANIDCVFLNCGHLCTCIRCGKQLSECPLCRSYIIRVVRVFKS
;
A
#
# COMPACT_ATOMS: atom_id res chain seq x y z
N SER A 1 -33.13 -27.03 29.38
CA SER A 1 -31.76 -27.01 29.94
C SER A 1 -30.79 -27.49 28.88
N LYS A 2 -30.24 -26.58 28.06
CA LYS A 2 -29.20 -26.92 27.08
C LYS A 2 -27.85 -26.77 27.80
N GLY A 3 -27.06 -27.84 27.79
CA GLY A 3 -25.78 -27.94 28.50
C GLY A 3 -24.71 -26.98 27.97
N PRO A 4 -23.59 -26.83 28.71
CA PRO A 4 -22.52 -25.92 28.33
C PRO A 4 -21.82 -26.40 27.06
N ILE A 5 -21.50 -25.43 26.21
CA ILE A 5 -20.84 -25.60 24.93
C ILE A 5 -19.34 -25.69 25.25
N GLU A 6 -18.76 -26.88 25.22
CA GLU A 6 -17.31 -27.06 25.37
C GLU A 6 -16.58 -26.49 24.16
N TYR A 7 -15.95 -25.33 24.35
CA TYR A 7 -15.00 -24.77 23.39
C TYR A 7 -13.65 -25.46 23.55
N SER A 8 -13.37 -26.46 22.71
CA SER A 8 -12.02 -27.01 22.57
C SER A 8 -11.10 -25.99 21.88
N PRO A 9 -9.90 -25.70 22.41
CA PRO A 9 -8.98 -24.75 21.79
C PRO A 9 -8.39 -25.34 20.49
N PRO A 10 -8.19 -24.53 19.43
CA PRO A 10 -7.53 -25.01 18.23
C PRO A 10 -6.03 -25.25 18.50
N ASN A 11 -5.62 -26.50 18.25
CA ASN A 11 -4.28 -27.03 18.42
C ASN A 11 -3.26 -26.37 17.45
N ILE A 12 -2.12 -25.93 17.98
CA ILE A 12 -1.06 -25.14 17.33
C ILE A 12 0.06 -26.06 16.81
N ASN A 13 0.60 -25.72 15.63
CA ASN A 13 1.73 -26.30 14.86
C ASN A 13 1.39 -27.55 13.99
N SER A 14 1.75 -27.61 12.71
CA SER A 14 2.97 -27.12 12.05
C SER A 14 2.73 -26.56 10.63
N ASN A 15 3.51 -25.55 10.24
CA ASN A 15 3.54 -24.84 8.94
C ASN A 15 2.35 -23.91 8.61
N ARG A 16 2.20 -22.82 9.37
CA ARG A 16 1.41 -21.66 8.93
C ARG A 16 2.10 -21.00 7.72
N ILE A 17 1.42 -21.02 6.58
CA ILE A 17 1.83 -20.30 5.36
C ILE A 17 0.88 -19.12 5.21
N ALA A 18 1.41 -17.90 5.14
CA ALA A 18 0.63 -16.73 4.82
C ALA A 18 0.60 -16.50 3.30
N LEU A 19 -0.38 -15.73 2.84
CA LEU A 19 -0.49 -15.36 1.42
C LEU A 19 0.78 -14.68 0.89
N ASN A 20 1.49 -13.92 1.75
CA ASN A 20 2.71 -13.21 1.40
C ASN A 20 3.95 -14.13 1.26
N ASP A 21 3.88 -15.37 1.75
CA ASP A 21 4.98 -16.35 1.63
C ASP A 21 4.92 -17.12 0.30
N ILE A 22 3.86 -16.91 -0.50
CA ILE A 22 3.67 -17.55 -1.80
C ILE A 22 4.44 -16.76 -2.85
N LEU A 23 5.40 -17.43 -3.52
CA LEU A 23 6.27 -16.78 -4.51
C LEU A 23 5.75 -16.93 -5.95
N SER A 24 4.87 -17.89 -6.23
CA SER A 24 4.37 -18.18 -7.57
C SER A 24 3.04 -18.96 -7.56
N LEU A 25 2.31 -18.90 -8.68
CA LEU A 25 1.09 -19.70 -8.88
C LEU A 25 1.36 -21.22 -8.83
N GLU A 26 2.54 -21.65 -9.27
CA GLU A 26 2.96 -23.06 -9.19
C GLU A 26 3.10 -23.52 -7.73
N SER A 27 3.60 -22.65 -6.85
CA SER A 27 3.74 -22.95 -5.43
C SER A 27 2.38 -23.24 -4.76
N ILE A 28 1.29 -22.62 -5.25
CA ILE A 28 -0.08 -22.83 -4.75
C ILE A 28 -0.55 -24.26 -5.01
N ASN A 29 -0.20 -24.84 -6.17
CA ASN A 29 -0.61 -26.20 -6.53
C ASN A 29 -0.01 -27.26 -5.59
N ASN A 30 1.18 -26.99 -5.06
CA ASN A 30 1.91 -27.85 -4.15
C ASN A 30 1.45 -27.73 -2.68
N LEU A 31 0.56 -26.80 -2.37
CA LEU A 31 0.01 -26.66 -1.02
C LEU A 31 -0.94 -27.81 -0.67
N THR A 32 -0.93 -28.17 0.61
CA THR A 32 -1.90 -29.11 1.18
C THR A 32 -3.28 -28.46 1.32
N ILE A 33 -4.34 -29.27 1.41
CA ILE A 33 -5.71 -28.78 1.63
C ILE A 33 -5.80 -27.93 2.90
N ARG A 34 -5.06 -28.30 3.95
CA ARG A 34 -5.01 -27.55 5.21
C ARG A 34 -4.41 -26.16 4.99
N GLN A 35 -3.28 -26.07 4.31
CA GLN A 35 -2.62 -24.79 4.01
C GLN A 35 -3.49 -23.89 3.12
N LEU A 36 -4.14 -24.45 2.09
CA LEU A 36 -5.06 -23.69 1.24
C LEU A 36 -6.24 -23.11 2.04
N LYS A 37 -6.83 -23.91 2.93
CA LYS A 37 -7.92 -23.46 3.81
C LYS A 37 -7.43 -22.41 4.80
N ASP A 38 -6.26 -22.62 5.41
CA ASP A 38 -5.67 -21.67 6.35
C ASP A 38 -5.45 -20.31 5.66
N ILE A 39 -4.86 -20.27 4.45
CA ILE A 39 -4.68 -19.03 3.69
C ILE A 39 -6.02 -18.32 3.45
N LEU A 40 -7.06 -19.05 3.01
CA LEU A 40 -8.37 -18.46 2.76
C LEU A 40 -9.00 -17.90 4.04
N ILE A 41 -8.96 -18.66 5.14
CA ILE A 41 -9.52 -18.25 6.43
C ILE A 41 -8.78 -17.03 7.00
N GLN A 42 -7.45 -17.01 6.94
CA GLN A 42 -6.63 -15.88 7.41
C GLN A 42 -6.91 -14.59 6.62
N ASN A 43 -7.45 -14.70 5.41
CA ASN A 43 -7.84 -13.56 4.57
C ASN A 43 -9.37 -13.37 4.51
N PHE A 44 -10.11 -13.95 5.46
CA PHE A 44 -11.57 -13.84 5.57
C PHE A 44 -12.35 -14.31 4.33
N VAL A 45 -11.77 -15.22 3.54
CA VAL A 45 -12.41 -15.83 2.37
C VAL A 45 -13.08 -17.14 2.74
N SER A 46 -14.38 -17.22 2.49
CA SER A 46 -15.19 -18.42 2.76
C SER A 46 -14.80 -19.60 1.87
N THR A 47 -14.58 -20.77 2.49
CA THR A 47 -14.37 -22.04 1.77
C THR A 47 -15.67 -22.77 1.42
N ASN A 48 -16.82 -22.11 1.61
CA ASN A 48 -18.13 -22.68 1.27
C ASN A 48 -18.21 -23.00 -0.22
N GLY A 49 -18.80 -24.15 -0.55
CA GLY A 49 -18.95 -24.63 -1.92
C GLY A 49 -17.68 -25.19 -2.56
N CYS A 50 -16.55 -25.28 -1.85
CA CYS A 50 -15.35 -25.96 -2.34
C CYS A 50 -15.49 -27.47 -2.09
N VAL A 51 -15.61 -28.25 -3.17
CA VAL A 51 -15.79 -29.71 -3.11
C VAL A 51 -14.46 -30.42 -3.42
N GLU A 52 -13.63 -29.81 -4.27
CA GLU A 52 -12.36 -30.37 -4.72
C GLU A 52 -11.16 -29.51 -4.28
N LYS A 53 -9.96 -30.11 -4.25
CA LYS A 53 -8.71 -29.36 -4.01
C LYS A 53 -8.55 -28.21 -5.02
N LYS A 54 -9.01 -28.43 -6.26
CA LYS A 54 -8.96 -27.45 -7.33
C LYS A 54 -9.79 -26.20 -7.03
N ASP A 55 -10.94 -26.33 -6.34
CA ASP A 55 -11.74 -25.16 -5.93
C ASP A 55 -10.99 -24.26 -4.95
N LEU A 56 -10.26 -24.88 -4.01
CA LEU A 56 -9.44 -24.16 -3.04
C LEU A 56 -8.25 -23.49 -3.72
N ILE A 57 -7.58 -24.19 -4.64
CA ILE A 57 -6.47 -23.62 -5.44
C ILE A 57 -6.98 -22.41 -6.22
N ASN A 58 -8.08 -22.54 -6.96
CA ASN A 58 -8.65 -21.44 -7.75
C ASN A 58 -8.96 -20.22 -6.87
N LYS A 59 -9.55 -20.42 -5.68
CA LYS A 59 -9.80 -19.32 -4.73
C LYS A 59 -8.52 -18.67 -4.23
N VAL A 60 -7.49 -19.44 -3.88
CA VAL A 60 -6.19 -18.91 -3.43
C VAL A 60 -5.46 -18.21 -4.57
N GLU A 61 -5.53 -18.72 -5.80
CA GLU A 61 -4.98 -18.04 -6.98
C GLU A 61 -5.64 -16.70 -7.25
N LEU A 62 -6.97 -16.63 -7.15
CA LEU A 62 -7.72 -15.37 -7.28
C LEU A 62 -7.30 -14.38 -6.20
N LEU A 63 -7.27 -14.83 -4.93
CA LEU A 63 -6.84 -14.02 -3.80
C LEU A 63 -5.40 -13.51 -3.97
N TYR A 64 -4.47 -14.37 -4.41
CA TYR A 64 -3.08 -14.01 -4.65
C TYR A 64 -2.96 -12.95 -5.75
N ARG A 65 -3.65 -13.13 -6.88
CA ARG A 65 -3.64 -12.15 -7.98
C ARG A 65 -4.23 -10.81 -7.56
N ASP A 66 -5.29 -10.81 -6.77
CA ASP A 66 -5.90 -9.59 -6.25
C ASP A 66 -4.93 -8.84 -5.34
N HIS A 67 -4.25 -9.56 -4.44
CA HIS A 67 -3.27 -8.97 -3.54
C HIS A 67 -2.05 -8.39 -4.28
N GLN A 68 -1.61 -9.05 -5.36
CA GLN A 68 -0.54 -8.52 -6.22
C GLN A 68 -0.94 -7.21 -6.90
N LYS A 69 -2.18 -7.12 -7.41
CA LYS A 69 -2.71 -5.87 -7.99
C LYS A 69 -2.80 -4.75 -6.97
N GLN A 70 -3.29 -5.05 -5.76
CA GLN A 70 -3.36 -4.07 -4.68
C GLN A 70 -1.98 -3.58 -4.26
N LYS A 71 -0.97 -4.46 -4.27
CA LYS A 71 0.42 -4.10 -3.99
C LYS A 71 0.99 -3.17 -5.05
N GLU A 72 0.75 -3.45 -6.34
CA GLU A 72 1.14 -2.55 -7.44
C GLU A 72 0.46 -1.19 -7.34
N SER A 73 -0.85 -1.14 -7.08
CA SER A 73 -1.55 0.14 -6.91
C SER A 73 -1.04 0.93 -5.70
N ASN A 74 -0.75 0.26 -4.59
CA ASN A 74 -0.19 0.94 -3.41
C ASN A 74 1.22 1.47 -3.67
N ILE A 75 2.07 0.74 -4.40
CA ILE A 75 3.42 1.22 -4.76
C ILE A 75 3.33 2.48 -5.63
N ASN A 76 2.42 2.50 -6.61
CA ASN A 76 2.20 3.69 -7.45
C ASN A 76 1.73 4.89 -6.60
N ILE A 77 0.78 4.69 -5.69
CA ILE A 77 0.32 5.77 -4.78
C ILE A 77 1.46 6.27 -3.89
N THR A 78 2.31 5.39 -3.34
CA THR A 78 3.43 5.82 -2.50
C THR A 78 4.49 6.62 -3.27
N ASN A 79 4.74 6.27 -4.53
CA ASN A 79 5.66 7.02 -5.39
C ASN A 79 5.08 8.39 -5.77
N GLU A 80 3.78 8.46 -6.09
CA GLU A 80 3.10 9.73 -6.38
C GLU A 80 3.07 10.64 -5.13
N GLN A 81 2.79 10.09 -3.94
CA GLN A 81 2.81 10.85 -2.69
C GLN A 81 4.21 11.38 -2.31
N SER A 82 5.29 10.66 -2.66
CA SER A 82 6.65 11.20 -2.51
C SER A 82 6.90 12.37 -3.45
N ASP A 83 6.43 12.28 -4.70
CA ASP A 83 6.66 13.31 -5.72
C ASP A 83 5.83 14.57 -5.49
N GLU A 84 4.64 14.45 -4.89
CA GLU A 84 3.80 15.58 -4.48
C GLU A 84 4.57 16.57 -3.60
N ASN A 85 5.43 16.05 -2.71
CA ASN A 85 6.22 16.84 -1.78
C ASN A 85 7.56 17.33 -2.34
N LEU A 86 7.92 16.98 -3.58
CA LEU A 86 9.14 17.45 -4.22
C LEU A 86 8.97 18.83 -4.87
N CYS A 87 10.05 19.61 -4.86
CA CYS A 87 10.14 20.89 -5.53
C CYS A 87 9.86 20.71 -7.03
N LYS A 88 8.86 21.42 -7.55
CA LYS A 88 8.43 21.30 -8.94
C LYS A 88 9.39 21.91 -9.97
N ILE A 89 10.54 22.39 -9.53
CA ILE A 89 11.58 22.98 -10.38
C ILE A 89 12.76 22.02 -10.52
N CYS A 90 13.33 21.54 -9.42
CA CYS A 90 14.47 20.62 -9.46
C CYS A 90 14.09 19.15 -9.36
N MET A 91 12.88 18.82 -8.88
CA MET A 91 12.42 17.45 -8.59
C MET A 91 13.40 16.64 -7.71
N ASP A 92 14.23 17.33 -6.92
CA ASP A 92 15.31 16.74 -6.13
C ASP A 92 15.08 16.97 -4.62
N ALA A 93 14.87 18.21 -4.22
CA ALA A 93 14.62 18.57 -2.82
C ALA A 93 13.12 18.72 -2.54
N ASN A 94 12.70 18.44 -1.30
CA ASN A 94 11.33 18.70 -0.86
C ASN A 94 10.95 20.18 -0.93
N ILE A 95 9.66 20.44 -1.05
CA ILE A 95 9.06 21.77 -0.90
C ILE A 95 9.24 22.21 0.55
N ASP A 96 10.04 23.25 0.74
CA ASP A 96 10.40 23.80 2.06
C ASP A 96 10.36 25.33 2.08
N CYS A 97 9.73 25.98 1.09
CA CYS A 97 9.54 27.41 1.11
C CYS A 97 8.16 27.86 0.60
N VAL A 98 7.77 29.07 1.01
CA VAL A 98 6.52 29.74 0.63
C VAL A 98 6.82 31.13 0.07
N PHE A 99 6.04 31.55 -0.93
CA PHE A 99 6.08 32.90 -1.48
C PHE A 99 5.07 33.80 -0.77
N LEU A 100 5.50 34.88 -0.11
CA LEU A 100 4.61 35.65 0.78
C LEU A 100 3.53 36.49 0.11
N ASN A 101 3.68 36.80 -1.18
CA ASN A 101 2.64 37.56 -1.88
C ASN A 101 1.43 36.66 -2.21
N CYS A 102 1.67 35.40 -2.62
CA CYS A 102 0.62 34.50 -3.12
C CYS A 102 0.41 33.22 -2.29
N GLY A 103 1.24 32.96 -1.28
CA GLY A 103 1.11 31.84 -0.34
C GLY A 103 1.41 30.45 -0.90
N HIS A 104 1.82 30.31 -2.17
CA HIS A 104 2.01 29.01 -2.80
C HIS A 104 3.28 28.30 -2.32
N LEU A 105 3.15 27.01 -2.02
CA LEU A 105 4.25 26.09 -1.67
C LEU A 105 4.46 25.12 -2.82
N CYS A 106 5.46 25.38 -3.66
CA CYS A 106 5.75 24.56 -4.85
C CYS A 106 7.23 24.34 -5.11
N THR A 107 8.13 24.99 -4.34
CA THR A 107 9.57 24.94 -4.58
C THR A 107 10.37 24.72 -3.30
N CYS A 108 11.58 24.20 -3.44
CA CYS A 108 12.58 24.26 -2.39
C CYS A 108 13.22 25.66 -2.34
N ILE A 109 13.84 26.03 -1.21
CA ILE A 109 14.41 27.35 -0.97
C ILE A 109 15.51 27.73 -1.98
N ARG A 110 16.24 26.72 -2.51
CA ARG A 110 17.28 26.93 -3.53
C ARG A 110 16.70 27.38 -4.87
N CYS A 111 15.59 26.76 -5.28
CA CYS A 111 14.88 27.11 -6.51
C CYS A 111 14.06 28.39 -6.34
N GLY A 112 13.32 28.53 -5.23
CA GLY A 112 12.48 29.69 -4.96
C GLY A 112 13.24 31.01 -5.00
N LYS A 113 14.50 31.04 -4.53
CA LYS A 113 15.37 32.23 -4.56
C LYS A 113 15.80 32.68 -5.98
N GLN A 114 15.67 31.80 -6.98
CA GLN A 114 16.06 32.10 -8.36
C GLN A 114 14.86 32.55 -9.22
N LEU A 115 13.65 32.57 -8.65
CA LEU A 115 12.42 32.91 -9.36
C LEU A 115 12.01 34.37 -9.09
N SER A 116 11.57 35.06 -10.14
CA SER A 116 10.93 36.38 -10.07
C SER A 116 9.41 36.31 -9.93
N GLU A 117 8.80 35.22 -10.39
CA GLU A 117 7.35 35.00 -10.41
C GLU A 117 7.00 33.61 -9.91
N CYS A 118 5.84 33.48 -9.26
CA CYS A 118 5.33 32.20 -8.80
C CYS A 118 4.96 31.30 -10.01
N PRO A 119 5.44 30.05 -10.09
CA PRO A 119 5.13 29.16 -11.20
C PRO A 119 3.66 28.71 -11.24
N LEU A 120 2.91 28.84 -10.14
CA LEU A 120 1.51 28.45 -10.07
C LEU A 120 0.55 29.57 -10.47
N CYS A 121 0.81 30.81 -10.05
CA CYS A 121 -0.14 31.92 -10.20
C CYS A 121 0.44 33.15 -10.90
N ARG A 122 1.72 33.10 -11.30
CA ARG A 122 2.47 34.18 -11.98
C ARG A 122 2.55 35.51 -11.20
N SER A 123 2.15 35.53 -9.93
CA SER A 123 2.35 36.70 -9.07
C SER A 123 3.84 36.94 -8.82
N TYR A 124 4.26 38.20 -8.81
CA TYR A 124 5.64 38.59 -8.53
C TYR A 124 6.07 38.18 -7.11
N ILE A 125 7.25 37.61 -6.99
CA ILE A 125 7.81 37.13 -5.73
C ILE A 125 8.52 38.28 -5.02
N ILE A 126 7.90 38.80 -3.96
CA ILE A 126 8.50 39.84 -3.11
C ILE A 126 9.48 39.23 -2.10
N ARG A 127 9.11 38.10 -1.51
CA ARG A 127 9.91 37.43 -0.48
C ARG A 127 9.65 35.93 -0.46
N VAL A 128 10.73 35.17 -0.32
CA VAL A 128 10.73 33.71 -0.16
C VAL A 128 11.10 33.37 1.27
N VAL A 129 10.32 32.53 1.93
CA VAL A 129 10.51 32.17 3.35
C VAL A 129 10.58 30.66 3.48
N ARG A 130 11.56 30.17 4.25
CA ARG A 130 11.65 28.75 4.56
C ARG A 130 10.56 28.36 5.55
N VAL A 131 9.89 27.25 5.31
CA VAL A 131 8.90 26.65 6.21
C VAL A 131 9.48 25.36 6.80
N PHE A 132 9.21 25.13 8.08
CA PHE A 132 9.56 23.91 8.77
C PHE A 132 8.26 23.17 9.07
N LYS A 133 8.13 21.94 8.56
CA LYS A 133 6.99 21.07 8.89
C LYS A 133 7.28 20.41 10.24
N SER A 134 6.30 20.44 11.15
CA SER A 134 6.37 19.79 12.48
C SER A 134 6.12 18.30 12.41
#